data_AF-A0A0G0YEB7-F1
#
_entry.id   AF-A0A0G0YEB7-F1
#
_cell.length_a   1.000
_cell.length_b   1.000
_cell.length_c   1.000
_cell.angle_alpha   90.00
_cell.angle_beta   90.00
_cell.angle_gamma   90.00
#
_symmetry.space_group_name_H-M   'P 1'
#
loop_
_entity.id
_entity.type
_entity.pdbx_description
1 polymer ?
#
loop_
_entity_poly.entity_id
_entity_poly.type
_entity_poly.pdbx_seq_one_letter_code
_entity_poly.pdbx_strand_id
1 'polypeptide(L)'
;MRFGEIRKIETEQEPSIKIIGSSQAPERFKKNPFFNDYHWGLADWEEGKLYLPDKSDEAISFSIASHELGHLIEKGRIQPDRENFQATHQEELRAWTEGWKYLEKYLIDYYDDPQVVDDLKTIVEKIKDKMIGITLLTKPFYQESGAKNIRQQRKSFLQTESGRRIKAEIDGLREFVEMTLASSGKEFFLKRIDWNKFSEVIRKVLIDIEKDNQTNAN
;
A
#
# COMPACT_ATOMS: atom_id res chain seq x y z
N MET A 1 -24.49 -17.43 46.82
CA MET A 1 -23.80 -16.43 45.97
C MET A 1 -22.91 -17.19 45.00
N ARG A 2 -23.22 -17.17 43.69
CA ARG A 2 -22.36 -17.78 42.65
C ARG A 2 -21.41 -16.69 42.14
N PHE A 3 -20.12 -16.95 42.28
CA PHE A 3 -19.07 -16.09 41.74
C PHE A 3 -19.10 -16.12 40.22
N GLY A 4 -18.90 -14.93 39.64
CA GLY A 4 -19.15 -14.62 38.24
C GLY A 4 -18.32 -15.43 37.26
N GLU A 5 -18.97 -15.70 36.12
CA GLU A 5 -18.29 -16.10 34.89
C GLU A 5 -17.39 -14.95 34.46
N ILE A 6 -16.09 -15.14 34.63
CA ILE A 6 -15.07 -14.35 33.95
C ILE A 6 -15.24 -14.67 32.47
N ARG A 7 -15.86 -13.75 31.72
CA ARG A 7 -15.85 -13.78 30.26
C ARG A 7 -14.39 -13.93 29.84
N LYS A 8 -14.07 -15.05 29.17
CA LYS A 8 -12.83 -15.17 28.42
C LYS A 8 -12.79 -14.00 27.44
N ILE A 9 -11.89 -13.05 27.70
CA ILE A 9 -11.45 -12.11 26.68
C ILE A 9 -10.88 -13.00 25.59
N GLU A 10 -11.53 -13.06 24.44
CA GLU A 10 -10.95 -13.65 23.24
C GLU A 10 -9.63 -12.91 23.04
N THR A 11 -8.52 -13.62 23.22
CA THR A 11 -7.19 -13.14 22.83
C THR A 11 -7.31 -12.70 21.38
N GLU A 12 -7.11 -11.41 21.09
CA GLU A 12 -6.99 -10.90 19.72
C GLU A 12 -6.07 -11.86 18.96
N GLN A 13 -6.60 -12.53 17.95
CA GLN A 13 -5.80 -13.39 17.08
C GLN A 13 -4.77 -12.47 16.40
N GLU A 14 -3.49 -12.79 16.57
CA GLU A 14 -2.46 -12.12 15.74
C GLU A 14 -2.72 -12.48 14.27
N PRO A 15 -2.65 -11.50 13.34
CA PRO A 15 -2.82 -11.79 11.94
C PRO A 15 -1.68 -12.70 11.46
N SER A 16 -2.00 -13.56 10.50
CA SER A 16 -1.02 -14.45 9.88
C SER A 16 0.08 -13.68 9.12
N ILE A 17 -0.24 -12.48 8.62
CA ILE A 17 0.67 -11.62 7.88
C ILE A 17 1.54 -10.78 8.82
N LYS A 18 2.86 -10.90 8.67
CA LYS A 18 3.84 -10.12 9.43
C LYS A 18 4.06 -8.74 8.82
N ILE A 19 3.85 -7.69 9.62
CA ILE A 19 4.17 -6.29 9.25
C ILE A 19 5.67 -6.04 9.41
N ILE A 20 6.32 -5.53 8.36
CA ILE A 20 7.76 -5.28 8.31
C ILE A 20 8.01 -3.88 7.73
N GLY A 21 9.00 -3.16 8.27
CA GLY A 21 9.44 -1.90 7.67
C GLY A 21 10.14 -2.13 6.33
N SER A 22 9.84 -1.31 5.32
CA SER A 22 10.47 -1.35 4.00
C SER A 22 12.00 -1.23 4.07
N SER A 23 12.54 -0.53 5.07
CA SER A 23 13.97 -0.47 5.32
C SER A 23 14.62 -1.84 5.60
N GLN A 24 13.83 -2.78 6.12
CA GLN A 24 14.22 -4.15 6.46
C GLN A 24 13.92 -5.15 5.33
N ALA A 25 13.44 -4.68 4.17
CA ALA A 25 13.18 -5.55 3.03
C ALA A 25 14.44 -6.33 2.60
N PRO A 26 14.31 -7.62 2.23
CA PRO A 26 15.40 -8.41 1.68
C PRO A 26 16.11 -7.73 0.50
N GLU A 27 17.42 -7.98 0.37
CA GLU A 27 18.27 -7.37 -0.67
C GLU A 27 17.78 -7.62 -2.10
N ARG A 28 17.05 -8.73 -2.34
CA ARG A 28 16.45 -9.02 -3.65
C ARG A 28 15.42 -7.96 -4.07
N PHE A 29 14.69 -7.36 -3.13
CA PHE A 29 13.75 -6.28 -3.42
C PHE A 29 14.47 -4.95 -3.61
N LYS A 30 15.54 -4.69 -2.84
CA LYS A 30 16.36 -3.49 -2.94
C LYS A 30 17.10 -3.37 -4.28
N LYS A 31 17.31 -4.47 -4.99
CA LYS A 31 17.84 -4.50 -6.36
C LYS A 31 16.85 -4.02 -7.43
N ASN A 32 15.58 -3.80 -7.08
CA ASN A 32 14.60 -3.20 -8.00
C ASN A 32 14.97 -1.72 -8.23
N PRO A 33 15.11 -1.25 -9.48
CA PRO A 33 15.45 0.15 -9.77
C PRO A 33 14.42 1.18 -9.25
N PHE A 34 13.20 0.72 -8.94
CA PHE A 34 12.14 1.54 -8.38
C PHE A 34 12.01 1.42 -6.85
N PHE A 35 12.89 0.65 -6.20
CA PHE A 35 12.91 0.58 -4.75
C PHE A 35 13.36 1.93 -4.17
N ASN A 36 12.61 2.42 -3.19
CA ASN A 36 12.94 3.57 -2.36
C ASN A 36 12.30 3.34 -0.99
N ASP A 37 13.09 3.24 0.06
CA ASP A 37 12.60 2.91 1.40
C ASP A 37 11.66 3.98 1.98
N TYR A 38 11.58 5.16 1.36
CA TYR A 38 10.63 6.22 1.70
C TYR A 38 9.19 5.97 1.22
N HIS A 39 8.94 5.17 0.19
CA HIS A 39 7.55 5.02 -0.30
C HIS A 39 7.31 3.66 -0.94
N TRP A 40 8.27 2.75 -0.86
CA TRP A 40 8.09 1.39 -1.32
C TRP A 40 7.23 0.62 -0.33
N GLY A 41 6.24 -0.11 -0.84
CA GLY A 41 5.43 -1.08 -0.13
C GLY A 41 5.37 -2.39 -0.93
N LEU A 42 4.98 -3.47 -0.25
CA LEU A 42 4.67 -4.75 -0.90
C LEU A 42 3.85 -5.65 0.04
N ALA A 43 2.70 -6.11 -0.43
CA ALA A 43 2.05 -7.32 0.06
C ALA A 43 2.70 -8.58 -0.57
N ASP A 44 3.53 -9.29 0.21
CA ASP A 44 4.19 -10.54 -0.20
C ASP A 44 3.45 -11.75 0.38
N TRP A 45 2.49 -12.24 -0.39
CA TRP A 45 1.63 -13.38 -0.08
C TRP A 45 2.39 -14.68 0.12
N GLU A 46 3.44 -14.89 -0.67
CA GLU A 46 4.20 -16.14 -0.66
C GLU A 46 4.95 -16.30 0.65
N GLU A 47 5.41 -15.18 1.22
CA GLU A 47 6.12 -15.16 2.50
C GLU A 47 5.26 -14.75 3.70
N GLY A 48 3.97 -14.43 3.50
CA GLY A 48 3.08 -13.95 4.55
C GLY A 48 3.57 -12.65 5.18
N LYS A 49 4.01 -11.69 4.36
CA LYS A 49 4.62 -10.43 4.83
C LYS A 49 3.99 -9.21 4.17
N LEU A 50 3.88 -8.15 4.94
CA LEU A 50 3.46 -6.83 4.48
C LEU A 50 4.59 -5.83 4.77
N TYR A 51 5.23 -5.33 3.71
CA TYR A 51 6.28 -4.33 3.82
C TYR A 51 5.68 -2.93 3.67
N LEU A 52 5.94 -2.05 4.63
CA LEU A 52 5.40 -0.67 4.66
C LEU A 52 6.49 0.36 5.01
N PRO A 53 6.40 1.60 4.52
CA PRO A 53 7.50 2.56 4.58
C PRO A 53 7.69 3.15 6.00
N ASP A 54 8.59 2.55 6.78
CA ASP A 54 8.84 2.86 8.20
C ASP A 54 9.64 4.15 8.47
N LYS A 55 10.17 4.77 7.41
CA LYS A 55 11.00 5.98 7.49
C LYS A 55 10.29 7.24 7.00
N SER A 56 9.00 7.13 6.74
CA SER A 56 8.28 8.12 5.95
C SER A 56 7.39 8.99 6.80
N ASP A 57 6.83 9.99 6.14
CA ASP A 57 5.77 10.79 6.73
C ASP A 57 4.44 10.01 6.80
N GLU A 58 3.49 10.54 7.56
CA GLU A 58 2.18 9.91 7.74
C GLU A 58 1.37 9.84 6.45
N ALA A 59 1.45 10.86 5.59
CA ALA A 59 0.73 10.89 4.32
C ALA A 59 1.14 9.72 3.41
N ILE A 60 2.44 9.52 3.21
CA ILE A 60 2.98 8.41 2.41
C ILE A 60 2.72 7.07 3.10
N SER A 61 2.96 6.97 4.41
CA SER A 61 2.83 5.69 5.13
C SER A 61 1.42 5.14 5.08
N PHE A 62 0.41 5.96 5.36
CA PHE A 62 -0.98 5.54 5.26
C PHE A 62 -1.46 5.36 3.83
N SER A 63 -0.98 6.16 2.88
CA SER A 63 -1.33 5.97 1.46
C SER A 63 -0.83 4.63 0.94
N ILE A 64 0.45 4.32 1.12
CA ILE A 64 1.02 3.04 0.66
C ILE A 64 0.39 1.87 1.42
N ALA A 65 0.15 2.00 2.73
CA ALA A 65 -0.57 0.97 3.47
C ALA A 65 -1.97 0.71 2.92
N SER A 66 -2.72 1.75 2.59
CA SER A 66 -4.04 1.63 1.94
C SER A 66 -3.94 0.78 0.67
N HIS A 67 -2.96 1.05 -0.17
CA HIS A 67 -2.76 0.27 -1.39
C HIS A 67 -2.41 -1.20 -1.12
N GLU A 68 -1.39 -1.46 -0.31
CA GLU A 68 -0.90 -2.82 -0.06
C GLU A 68 -1.91 -3.68 0.71
N LEU A 69 -2.66 -3.10 1.66
CA LEU A 69 -3.77 -3.77 2.33
C LEU A 69 -4.89 -4.12 1.33
N GLY A 70 -5.11 -3.25 0.35
CA GLY A 70 -6.07 -3.46 -0.72
C GLY A 70 -5.80 -4.71 -1.54
N HIS A 71 -4.52 -4.97 -1.83
CA HIS A 71 -4.10 -6.21 -2.45
C HIS A 71 -4.59 -7.37 -1.60
N LEU A 72 -4.33 -7.39 -0.30
CA LEU A 72 -4.66 -8.48 0.62
C LEU A 72 -6.16 -8.91 0.67
N ILE A 73 -7.08 -8.08 0.19
CA ILE A 73 -8.52 -8.38 0.12
C ILE A 73 -8.83 -9.28 -1.10
N GLU A 74 -9.42 -10.46 -0.88
CA GLU A 74 -9.74 -11.42 -1.95
C GLU A 74 -11.02 -11.07 -2.69
N LYS A 75 -11.98 -10.47 -1.99
CA LYS A 75 -13.29 -10.11 -2.56
C LYS A 75 -13.12 -9.15 -3.72
N GLY A 76 -13.56 -9.58 -4.90
CA GLY A 76 -13.52 -8.76 -6.12
C GLY A 76 -12.12 -8.55 -6.68
N ARG A 77 -11.09 -9.27 -6.19
CA ARG A 77 -9.73 -9.19 -6.71
C ARG A 77 -9.69 -9.56 -8.19
N ILE A 78 -9.03 -8.73 -8.97
CA ILE A 78 -8.78 -8.95 -10.40
C ILE A 78 -7.37 -9.50 -10.52
N GLN A 79 -7.23 -10.70 -11.10
CA GLN A 79 -5.92 -11.30 -11.28
C GLN A 79 -5.14 -10.50 -12.33
N PRO A 80 -3.95 -9.95 -11.99
CA PRO A 80 -3.14 -9.24 -12.96
C PRO A 80 -2.66 -10.22 -14.04
N ASP A 81 -2.66 -9.76 -15.27
CA ASP A 81 -2.27 -10.54 -16.44
C ASP A 81 -1.12 -9.82 -17.15
N ARG A 82 -0.08 -10.59 -17.47
CA ARG A 82 1.16 -10.12 -18.09
C ARG A 82 0.95 -9.58 -19.50
N GLU A 83 -0.13 -9.98 -20.16
CA GLU A 83 -0.48 -9.52 -21.50
C GLU A 83 -1.60 -8.47 -21.47
N ASN A 84 -2.22 -8.24 -20.32
CA ASN A 84 -3.37 -7.36 -20.17
C ASN A 84 -3.13 -6.27 -19.13
N PHE A 85 -2.66 -5.13 -19.63
CA PHE A 85 -2.52 -3.91 -18.83
C PHE A 85 -3.83 -3.49 -18.16
N GLN A 86 -4.98 -3.68 -18.81
CA GLN A 86 -6.27 -3.21 -18.28
C GLN A 86 -6.65 -3.95 -17.00
N ALA A 87 -6.44 -5.27 -16.94
CA ALA A 87 -6.69 -6.07 -15.74
C ALA A 87 -5.79 -5.61 -14.58
N THR A 88 -4.49 -5.43 -14.85
CA THR A 88 -3.54 -4.92 -13.85
C THR A 88 -3.96 -3.53 -13.36
N HIS A 89 -4.24 -2.60 -14.25
CA HIS A 89 -4.66 -1.24 -13.89
C HIS A 89 -5.94 -1.21 -13.06
N GLN A 90 -6.92 -2.08 -13.37
CA GLN A 90 -8.14 -2.18 -12.58
C GLN A 90 -7.89 -2.76 -11.19
N GLU A 91 -7.00 -3.73 -11.05
CA GLU A 91 -6.60 -4.25 -9.74
C GLU A 91 -5.90 -3.19 -8.89
N GLU A 92 -4.97 -2.44 -9.49
CA GLU A 92 -4.28 -1.33 -8.81
C GLU A 92 -5.29 -0.30 -8.26
N LEU A 93 -6.26 0.12 -9.08
CA LEU A 93 -7.34 1.03 -8.66
C LEU A 93 -8.22 0.45 -7.55
N ARG A 94 -8.57 -0.83 -7.66
CA ARG A 94 -9.37 -1.54 -6.66
C ARG A 94 -8.63 -1.59 -5.33
N ALA A 95 -7.35 -1.98 -5.33
CA ALA A 95 -6.54 -2.09 -4.13
C ALA A 95 -6.53 -0.78 -3.33
N TRP A 96 -6.24 0.35 -3.99
CA TRP A 96 -6.30 1.67 -3.33
C TRP A 96 -7.65 1.94 -2.64
N THR A 97 -8.75 1.60 -3.31
CA THR A 97 -10.10 1.90 -2.84
C THR A 97 -10.55 0.97 -1.71
N GLU A 98 -10.34 -0.33 -1.87
CA GLU A 98 -10.79 -1.33 -0.90
C GLU A 98 -9.93 -1.31 0.36
N GLY A 99 -8.61 -1.12 0.23
CA GLY A 99 -7.74 -1.03 1.40
C GLY A 99 -8.05 0.19 2.26
N TRP A 100 -8.41 1.34 1.66
CA TRP A 100 -8.84 2.53 2.41
C TRP A 100 -10.06 2.24 3.29
N LYS A 101 -11.06 1.53 2.75
CA LYS A 101 -12.29 1.20 3.49
C LYS A 101 -12.02 0.39 4.76
N TYR A 102 -11.01 -0.48 4.75
CA TYR A 102 -10.62 -1.20 5.96
C TYR A 102 -9.80 -0.31 6.90
N LEU A 103 -8.84 0.44 6.35
CA LEU A 103 -7.96 1.31 7.12
C LEU A 103 -8.74 2.39 7.89
N GLU A 104 -9.70 3.05 7.23
CA GLU A 104 -10.50 4.15 7.76
C GLU A 104 -11.22 3.80 9.08
N LYS A 105 -11.64 2.54 9.25
CA LYS A 105 -12.31 2.05 10.47
C LYS A 105 -11.46 2.22 11.74
N TYR A 106 -10.15 2.16 11.60
CA TYR A 106 -9.19 2.11 12.71
C TYR A 106 -8.32 3.36 12.81
N LEU A 107 -8.47 4.33 11.88
CA LEU A 107 -7.66 5.55 11.90
C LEU A 107 -7.92 6.43 13.13
N ILE A 108 -9.09 6.31 13.77
CA ILE A 108 -9.39 7.00 15.02
C ILE A 108 -8.50 6.52 16.19
N ASP A 109 -7.96 5.29 16.11
CA ASP A 109 -7.00 4.81 17.11
C ASP A 109 -5.64 5.50 16.94
N TYR A 110 -5.35 6.06 15.75
CA TYR A 110 -4.14 6.83 15.46
C TYR A 110 -4.34 8.33 15.62
N TYR A 111 -5.46 8.87 15.16
CA TYR A 111 -5.80 10.29 15.25
C TYR A 111 -7.01 10.45 16.17
N ASP A 112 -6.87 11.25 17.22
CA ASP A 112 -7.97 11.48 18.16
C ASP A 112 -9.09 12.36 17.55
N ASP A 113 -8.83 13.03 16.42
CA ASP A 113 -9.75 13.94 15.73
C ASP A 113 -10.24 13.34 14.40
N PRO A 114 -11.56 13.07 14.23
CA PRO A 114 -12.13 12.60 12.97
C PRO A 114 -11.86 13.51 11.77
N GLN A 115 -11.73 14.84 11.97
CA GLN A 115 -11.46 15.77 10.87
C GLN A 115 -10.08 15.50 10.24
N VAL A 116 -9.12 15.03 11.03
CA VAL A 116 -7.80 14.63 10.55
C VAL A 116 -7.89 13.37 9.67
N VAL A 117 -8.83 12.47 9.95
CA VAL A 117 -9.08 11.29 9.11
C VAL A 117 -9.64 11.69 7.74
N ASP A 118 -10.60 12.63 7.70
CA ASP A 118 -11.15 13.17 6.46
C ASP A 118 -10.11 13.92 5.61
N ASP A 119 -9.23 14.68 6.29
CA ASP A 119 -8.10 15.34 5.62
C ASP A 119 -7.12 14.33 5.02
N LEU A 120 -6.79 13.28 5.78
CA LEU A 120 -5.92 12.20 5.32
C LEU A 120 -6.51 11.50 4.09
N LYS A 121 -7.82 11.24 4.08
CA LYS A 121 -8.52 10.68 2.91
C LYS A 121 -8.29 11.51 1.65
N THR A 122 -8.43 12.83 1.76
CA THR A 122 -8.20 13.75 0.64
C THR A 122 -6.75 13.68 0.14
N ILE A 123 -5.80 13.51 1.05
CA ILE A 123 -4.37 13.37 0.72
C ILE A 123 -4.09 12.02 0.04
N VAL A 124 -4.64 10.93 0.58
CA VAL A 124 -4.53 9.58 0.01
C VAL A 124 -5.07 9.54 -1.41
N GLU A 125 -6.19 10.22 -1.69
CA GLU A 125 -6.75 10.31 -3.04
C GLU A 125 -5.79 11.04 -4.02
N LYS A 126 -5.15 12.13 -3.60
CA LYS A 126 -4.15 12.83 -4.43
C LYS A 126 -2.90 11.97 -4.70
N ILE A 127 -2.44 11.22 -3.69
CA ILE A 127 -1.30 10.31 -3.83
C ILE A 127 -1.68 9.12 -4.72
N LYS A 128 -2.89 8.56 -4.56
CA LYS A 128 -3.44 7.54 -5.45
C LYS A 128 -3.43 8.01 -6.89
N ASP A 129 -3.97 9.19 -7.19
CA ASP A 129 -4.01 9.71 -8.57
C ASP A 129 -2.60 9.84 -9.18
N LYS A 130 -1.63 10.31 -8.37
CA LYS A 130 -0.22 10.35 -8.77
C LYS A 130 0.33 8.95 -9.08
N MET A 131 0.09 7.99 -8.20
CA MET A 131 0.57 6.61 -8.33
C MET A 131 -0.08 5.87 -9.52
N ILE A 132 -1.38 6.07 -9.74
CA ILE A 132 -2.08 5.55 -10.92
C ILE A 132 -1.54 6.17 -12.20
N GLY A 133 -1.22 7.47 -12.19
CA GLY A 133 -0.50 8.13 -13.29
C GLY A 133 0.83 7.45 -13.61
N ILE A 134 1.58 7.02 -12.60
CA ILE A 134 2.81 6.25 -12.76
C ILE A 134 2.52 4.85 -13.33
N THR A 135 1.48 4.16 -12.83
CA THR A 135 1.03 2.86 -13.36
C THR A 135 0.69 2.94 -14.85
N LEU A 136 0.03 4.00 -15.31
CA LEU A 136 -0.28 4.21 -16.74
C LEU A 136 0.96 4.27 -17.63
N LEU A 137 2.09 4.78 -17.11
CA LEU A 137 3.36 4.79 -17.85
C LEU A 137 3.91 3.37 -18.09
N THR A 138 3.44 2.35 -17.36
CA THR A 138 3.85 0.96 -17.58
C THR A 138 3.15 0.31 -18.78
N LYS A 139 2.08 0.90 -19.32
CA LYS A 139 1.29 0.32 -20.42
C LYS A 139 2.13 -0.20 -21.60
N PRO A 140 3.17 0.50 -22.10
CA PRO A 140 4.00 -0.02 -23.20
C PRO A 140 4.72 -1.33 -22.87
N PHE A 141 5.03 -1.59 -21.60
CA PHE A 141 5.64 -2.85 -21.16
C PHE A 141 4.78 -4.07 -21.53
N TYR A 142 3.45 -3.93 -21.45
CA TYR A 142 2.48 -4.99 -21.76
C TYR A 142 2.22 -5.16 -23.25
N GLN A 143 2.66 -4.21 -24.09
CA GLN A 143 2.42 -4.22 -25.54
C GLN A 143 3.54 -4.93 -26.32
N GLU A 144 4.69 -5.18 -25.70
CA GLU A 144 5.76 -6.01 -26.28
C GLU A 144 5.41 -7.51 -26.16
N SER A 145 4.33 -7.92 -26.83
CA SER A 145 3.96 -9.33 -26.95
C SER A 145 5.01 -10.08 -27.78
N GLY A 146 5.66 -11.07 -27.16
CA GLY A 146 6.65 -11.94 -27.83
C GLY A 146 8.07 -11.93 -27.27
N ALA A 147 8.36 -11.15 -26.23
CA ALA A 147 9.65 -11.27 -25.54
C ALA A 147 9.74 -12.62 -24.81
N LYS A 148 10.53 -13.57 -25.35
CA LYS A 148 10.79 -14.87 -24.70
C LYS A 148 11.45 -14.76 -23.32
N ASN A 149 11.94 -13.58 -22.94
CA ASN A 149 12.66 -13.35 -21.70
C ASN A 149 12.21 -12.03 -21.02
N ILE A 150 11.44 -12.17 -19.95
CA ILE A 150 10.90 -11.07 -19.12
C ILE A 150 12.00 -10.13 -18.58
N ARG A 151 13.19 -10.67 -18.29
CA ARG A 151 14.33 -9.88 -17.78
C ARG A 151 14.87 -8.94 -18.85
N GLN A 152 14.92 -9.40 -20.10
CA GLN A 152 15.35 -8.59 -21.23
C GLN A 152 14.30 -7.53 -21.59
N GLN A 153 13.02 -7.91 -21.61
CA GLN A 153 11.91 -6.98 -21.80
C GLN A 153 11.93 -5.86 -20.76
N ARG A 154 12.07 -6.21 -19.47
CA ARG A 154 12.21 -5.21 -18.39
C ARG A 154 13.41 -4.31 -18.62
N LYS A 155 14.58 -4.86 -18.98
CA LYS A 155 15.78 -4.06 -19.26
C LYS A 155 15.57 -3.09 -20.44
N SER A 156 14.92 -3.53 -21.50
CA SER A 156 14.57 -2.72 -22.67
C SER A 156 13.60 -1.60 -22.30
N PHE A 157 12.49 -1.95 -21.64
CA PHE A 157 11.47 -1.02 -21.19
C PHE A 157 12.03 0.10 -20.31
N LEU A 158 12.93 -0.23 -19.36
CA LEU A 158 13.55 0.76 -18.49
C LEU A 158 14.39 1.81 -19.23
N GLN A 159 14.81 1.54 -20.48
CA GLN A 159 15.54 2.48 -21.33
C GLN A 159 14.63 3.38 -22.17
N THR A 160 13.34 3.05 -22.27
CA THR A 160 12.34 3.86 -22.99
C THR A 160 12.10 5.20 -22.27
N GLU A 161 11.43 6.14 -22.95
CA GLU A 161 10.97 7.38 -22.32
C GLU A 161 10.03 7.09 -21.13
N SER A 162 9.08 6.17 -21.30
CA SER A 162 8.16 5.77 -20.23
C SER A 162 8.91 5.18 -19.02
N GLY A 163 9.86 4.27 -19.25
CA GLY A 163 10.67 3.67 -18.19
C GLY A 163 11.50 4.70 -17.41
N ARG A 164 12.13 5.66 -18.11
CA ARG A 164 12.87 6.76 -17.48
C ARG A 164 11.95 7.72 -16.72
N ARG A 165 10.77 8.01 -17.27
CA ARG A 165 9.77 8.87 -16.63
C ARG A 165 9.24 8.25 -15.35
N ILE A 166 8.96 6.94 -15.31
CA ILE A 166 8.54 6.26 -14.07
C ILE A 166 9.55 6.49 -12.95
N LYS A 167 10.85 6.32 -13.21
CA LYS A 167 11.88 6.53 -12.19
C LYS A 167 11.87 7.96 -11.66
N ALA A 168 11.79 8.95 -12.54
CA ALA A 168 11.72 10.36 -12.15
C ALA A 168 10.45 10.68 -11.33
N GLU A 169 9.29 10.16 -11.73
CA GLU A 169 8.01 10.39 -11.03
C GLU A 169 7.99 9.72 -9.65
N ILE A 170 8.59 8.52 -9.53
CA ILE A 170 8.76 7.80 -8.26
C ILE A 170 9.72 8.56 -7.34
N ASP A 171 10.90 8.94 -7.84
CA ASP A 171 11.90 9.66 -7.03
C ASP A 171 11.38 11.05 -6.58
N GLY A 172 10.53 11.68 -7.39
CA GLY A 172 9.87 12.96 -7.09
C GLY A 172 8.61 12.86 -6.22
N LEU A 173 8.20 11.65 -5.78
CA LEU A 173 6.96 11.48 -5.03
C LEU A 173 6.97 12.23 -3.70
N ARG A 174 8.12 12.26 -3.01
CA ARG A 174 8.27 12.97 -1.75
C ARG A 174 8.04 14.47 -1.92
N GLU A 175 8.71 15.09 -2.90
CA GLU A 175 8.56 16.52 -3.19
C GLU A 175 7.11 16.85 -3.59
N PHE A 176 6.48 15.98 -4.39
CA PHE A 176 5.07 16.13 -4.74
C PHE A 176 4.16 16.16 -3.49
N VAL A 177 4.38 15.27 -2.52
CA VAL A 177 3.60 15.25 -1.27
C VAL A 177 3.89 16.49 -0.42
N GLU A 178 5.15 16.86 -0.24
CA GLU A 178 5.55 18.07 0.50
C GLU A 178 4.89 19.33 -0.08
N MET A 179 4.92 19.52 -1.40
CA MET A 179 4.25 20.64 -2.08
C MET A 179 2.73 20.57 -1.94
N THR A 180 2.14 19.38 -2.08
CA THR A 180 0.70 19.18 -1.97
C THR A 180 0.20 19.60 -0.59
N LEU A 181 0.87 19.15 0.47
CA LEU A 181 0.49 19.44 1.85
C LEU A 181 0.70 20.90 2.20
N ALA A 182 1.81 21.51 1.78
CA ALA A 182 2.07 22.94 1.97
C ALA A 182 1.01 23.81 1.29
N SER A 183 0.62 23.48 0.06
CA SER A 183 -0.38 24.27 -0.70
C SER A 183 -1.78 24.25 -0.08
N SER A 184 -2.09 23.23 0.73
CA SER A 184 -3.39 23.04 1.39
C SER A 184 -3.38 23.32 2.89
N GLY A 185 -2.24 23.74 3.47
CA GLY A 185 -2.09 23.95 4.91
C GLY A 185 -2.24 22.68 5.75
N LYS A 186 -1.74 21.54 5.24
CA LYS A 186 -1.85 20.20 5.85
C LYS A 186 -0.48 19.60 6.18
N GLU A 187 0.52 20.42 6.45
CA GLU A 187 1.89 20.04 6.78
C GLU A 187 1.98 19.16 8.04
N PHE A 188 0.93 19.13 8.87
CA PHE A 188 0.78 18.19 9.97
C PHE A 188 1.09 16.73 9.57
N PHE A 189 0.73 16.31 8.35
CA PHE A 189 0.98 14.95 7.87
C PHE A 189 2.42 14.69 7.39
N LEU A 190 3.28 15.72 7.35
CA LEU A 190 4.72 15.59 7.07
C LEU A 190 5.52 15.07 8.27
N LYS A 191 4.87 14.93 9.43
CA LYS A 191 5.53 14.30 10.58
C LYS A 191 5.87 12.85 10.27
N ARG A 192 7.01 12.41 10.79
CA ARG A 192 7.41 11.01 10.68
C ARG A 192 6.37 10.11 11.34
N ILE A 193 6.06 9.00 10.68
CA ILE A 193 5.12 8.00 11.19
C ILE A 193 5.56 7.47 12.56
N ASP A 194 4.63 7.40 13.52
CA ASP A 194 4.82 6.60 14.73
C ASP A 194 4.64 5.13 14.36
N TRP A 195 5.76 4.45 14.09
CA TRP A 195 5.75 3.08 13.58
C TRP A 195 4.99 2.10 14.48
N ASN A 196 5.08 2.26 15.80
CA ASN A 196 4.40 1.36 16.73
C ASN A 196 2.90 1.58 16.63
N LYS A 197 2.45 2.83 16.78
CA LYS A 197 1.02 3.17 16.70
C LYS A 197 0.43 2.82 15.34
N PHE A 198 1.18 3.08 14.26
CA PHE A 198 0.83 2.69 12.90
C PHE A 198 0.68 1.17 12.76
N SER A 199 1.67 0.39 13.22
CA SER A 199 1.62 -1.07 13.12
C SER A 199 0.44 -1.68 13.87
N GLU A 200 0.01 -1.09 14.99
CA GLU A 200 -1.19 -1.53 15.71
C GLU A 200 -2.46 -1.32 14.89
N VAL A 201 -2.61 -0.16 14.22
CA VAL A 201 -3.73 0.08 13.30
C VAL A 201 -3.73 -0.93 12.17
N ILE A 202 -2.58 -1.13 11.51
CA ILE A 202 -2.44 -2.10 10.42
C ILE A 202 -2.75 -3.52 10.89
N ARG A 203 -2.37 -3.89 12.12
CA ARG A 203 -2.70 -5.21 12.69
C ARG A 203 -4.22 -5.43 12.78
N LYS A 204 -4.97 -4.45 13.28
CA LYS A 204 -6.44 -4.53 13.36
C LYS A 204 -7.08 -4.66 11.99
N VAL A 205 -6.56 -3.90 11.01
CA VAL A 205 -7.00 -4.00 9.61
C VAL A 205 -6.77 -5.41 9.05
N LEU A 206 -5.58 -5.98 9.27
CA LEU A 206 -5.26 -7.32 8.79
C LEU A 206 -6.18 -8.40 9.37
N ILE A 207 -6.49 -8.32 10.67
CA ILE A 207 -7.42 -9.24 11.33
C ILE A 207 -8.79 -9.23 10.64
N ASP A 208 -9.32 -8.04 10.33
CA ASP A 208 -10.59 -7.90 9.62
C ASP A 208 -10.53 -8.47 8.19
N ILE A 209 -9.45 -8.19 7.46
CA ILE A 209 -9.26 -8.69 6.09
C ILE A 209 -9.19 -10.23 6.09
N GLU A 210 -8.41 -10.82 7.00
CA GLU A 210 -8.26 -12.28 7.10
C GLU A 210 -9.59 -12.96 7.44
N LYS A 211 -10.35 -12.38 8.38
CA LYS A 211 -11.69 -12.87 8.75
C LYS A 211 -12.66 -12.83 7.57
N ASP A 212 -12.67 -11.72 6.82
CA ASP A 212 -13.57 -11.56 5.68
C ASP A 212 -13.16 -12.47 4.51
N ASN A 213 -11.87 -12.66 4.25
CA ASN A 213 -11.38 -13.59 3.25
C ASN A 213 -11.79 -15.04 3.58
N GLN A 214 -11.65 -15.47 4.84
CA GLN A 214 -12.12 -16.79 5.27
C GLN A 214 -13.63 -16.98 5.11
N THR A 215 -14.41 -15.92 5.32
CA THR A 215 -15.87 -15.96 5.15
C THR A 215 -16.27 -16.07 3.68
N ASN A 216 -15.52 -15.43 2.78
CA ASN A 216 -15.78 -15.49 1.34
C ASN A 216 -15.24 -16.76 0.65
N ALA A 217 -14.42 -17.56 1.33
CA ALA A 217 -13.89 -18.83 0.83
C ALA A 217 -14.83 -20.04 1.05
N ASN A 218 -15.89 -19.86 1.84
CA ASN A 218 -16.93 -20.87 2.13
C ASN A 218 -18.22 -20.58 1.35
#